data_AF-A0A4Q2VNV9-F1
#
_entry.id   AF-A0A4Q2VNV9-F1
#
_cell.length_a   1.000
_cell.length_b   1.000
_cell.length_c   1.000
_cell.angle_alpha   90.00
_cell.angle_beta   90.00
_cell.angle_gamma   90.00
#
_symmetry.space_group_name_H-M   'P 1'
#
loop_
_entity.id
_entity.type
_entity.pdbx_description
1 polymer ?
#
loop_
_entity_poly.entity_id
_entity_poly.type
_entity_poly.pdbx_seq_one_letter_code
_entity_poly.pdbx_strand_id
1 'polypeptide(L)'
;MNVPFISRLRYHLLEMEMLERKVWVFGNRRAKGPLSGWVDTPQIEYSAWNQAAGETDRPLVPQRSNFSIPLVGGGITNVVLAFNLVKAGGDVGLIEATDDMGGCLRTIQTPDGVKISEMGEMRFPLSGDLLY
;
A
#
# COMPACT_ATOMS: atom_id res chain seq x y z
N MET A 1 -21.34 6.85 -21.78
CA MET A 1 -21.11 5.42 -21.50
C MET A 1 -19.85 5.36 -20.63
N ASN A 2 -20.00 5.31 -19.31
CA ASN A 2 -18.97 5.64 -18.34
C ASN A 2 -18.69 4.39 -17.50
N VAL A 3 -17.50 3.80 -17.64
CA VAL A 3 -17.09 2.63 -16.86
C VAL A 3 -16.47 3.15 -15.56
N PRO A 4 -17.00 2.82 -14.37
CA PRO A 4 -16.69 3.57 -13.15
C PRO A 4 -15.32 3.20 -12.58
N PHE A 5 -14.52 4.22 -12.28
CA PHE A 5 -13.23 4.22 -11.56
C PHE A 5 -13.11 3.20 -10.40
N ILE A 6 -14.22 2.90 -9.72
CA ILE A 6 -14.32 1.93 -8.61
C ILE A 6 -13.99 0.49 -9.05
N SER A 7 -14.33 0.09 -10.28
CA SER A 7 -13.99 -1.26 -10.75
C SER A 7 -12.49 -1.40 -10.96
N ARG A 8 -11.82 -0.37 -11.49
CA ARG A 8 -10.38 -0.38 -11.78
C ARG A 8 -9.51 -0.46 -10.51
N LEU A 9 -9.92 0.24 -9.44
CA LEU A 9 -9.29 0.16 -8.12
C LEU A 9 -9.45 -1.22 -7.47
N ARG A 10 -10.63 -1.85 -7.61
CA ARG A 10 -10.85 -3.23 -7.14
C ARG A 10 -9.95 -4.23 -7.85
N TYR A 11 -9.73 -4.09 -9.17
CA TYR A 11 -8.86 -5.01 -9.91
C TYR A 11 -7.39 -4.89 -9.47
N HIS A 12 -6.88 -3.68 -9.25
CA HIS A 12 -5.48 -3.50 -8.78
C HIS A 12 -5.28 -3.99 -7.33
N LEU A 13 -6.26 -3.78 -6.45
CA LEU A 13 -6.20 -4.32 -5.08
C LEU A 13 -6.25 -5.86 -5.05
N LEU A 14 -7.03 -6.49 -5.94
CA LEU A 14 -7.11 -7.95 -6.04
C LEU A 14 -5.81 -8.56 -6.61
N GLU A 15 -5.15 -7.88 -7.56
CA GLU A 15 -3.82 -8.29 -8.06
C GLU A 15 -2.76 -8.19 -6.96
N MET A 16 -2.83 -7.17 -6.10
CA MET A 16 -1.97 -7.02 -4.92
C MET A 16 -2.22 -8.13 -3.87
N GLU A 17 -3.50 -8.45 -3.55
CA GLU A 17 -3.84 -9.58 -2.66
C GLU A 17 -3.40 -10.96 -3.23
N MET A 18 -3.47 -11.14 -4.55
CA MET A 18 -3.02 -12.38 -5.20
C MET A 18 -1.48 -12.52 -5.22
N LEU A 19 -0.75 -11.42 -5.22
CA LEU A 19 0.71 -11.38 -5.04
C LEU A 19 1.10 -11.77 -3.60
N GLU A 20 0.33 -11.33 -2.60
CA GLU A 20 0.57 -11.67 -1.18
C GLU A 20 0.27 -13.16 -0.87
N ARG A 21 -0.71 -13.78 -1.54
CA ARG A 21 -1.10 -15.18 -1.26
C ARG A 21 -0.23 -16.26 -1.90
N LYS A 22 0.70 -15.92 -2.80
CA LYS A 22 1.52 -16.92 -3.54
C LYS A 22 2.89 -17.22 -2.92
N VAL A 23 3.26 -16.61 -1.80
CA VAL A 23 4.58 -16.77 -1.16
C VAL A 23 4.45 -17.53 0.16
N TRP A 24 4.05 -18.81 0.13
CA TRP A 24 4.08 -19.66 1.33
C TRP A 24 4.37 -21.12 1.01
N VAL A 25 5.65 -21.46 0.84
CA VAL A 25 6.26 -22.66 1.41
C VAL A 25 7.74 -22.32 1.63
N PHE A 26 8.19 -22.16 2.87
CA PHE A 26 9.45 -22.71 3.40
C PHE A 26 9.76 -22.18 4.81
N GLY A 27 9.73 -23.11 5.77
CA GLY A 27 10.80 -23.24 6.76
C GLY A 27 10.86 -22.24 7.92
N ASN A 28 10.32 -22.67 9.06
CA ASN A 28 10.55 -22.11 10.40
C ASN A 28 12.06 -22.01 10.73
N ARG A 29 12.67 -20.81 10.68
CA ARG A 29 13.96 -20.53 11.34
C ARG A 29 13.99 -19.11 11.92
N ARG A 30 13.86 -19.02 13.25
CA ARG A 30 14.24 -17.83 14.04
C ARG A 30 15.73 -17.56 13.87
N ALA A 31 16.10 -16.53 13.13
CA ALA A 31 17.44 -15.98 13.15
C ALA A 31 17.49 -14.80 14.12
N LYS A 32 18.16 -14.98 15.26
CA LYS A 32 18.59 -13.89 16.15
C LYS A 32 19.92 -13.33 15.60
N GLY A 33 19.86 -12.27 14.81
CA GLY A 33 21.01 -11.45 14.42
C GLY A 33 21.04 -10.13 15.21
N PRO A 34 22.19 -9.46 15.36
CA PRO A 34 22.30 -8.21 16.10
C PRO A 34 21.53 -7.09 15.38
N LEU A 35 20.71 -6.38 16.15
CA LEU A 35 19.84 -5.30 15.70
C LEU A 35 20.67 -4.03 15.40
N SER A 36 21.24 -3.91 14.20
CA SER A 36 21.82 -2.64 13.74
C SER A 36 20.97 -2.08 12.59
N GLY A 37 20.05 -1.18 12.92
CA GLY A 37 19.22 -0.49 11.94
C GLY A 37 17.93 0.09 12.54
N TRP A 38 18.03 0.75 13.70
CA TRP A 38 16.88 1.42 14.31
C TRP A 38 16.85 2.89 13.86
N VAL A 39 15.75 3.32 13.22
CA VAL A 39 15.47 4.73 12.92
C VAL A 39 14.33 5.22 13.84
N ASP A 40 14.73 6.09 14.75
CA ASP A 40 14.03 7.14 15.50
C ASP A 40 12.70 6.94 16.27
N THR A 41 11.81 5.98 16.03
CA THR A 41 10.60 5.85 16.91
C THR A 41 9.84 4.51 16.81
N PRO A 42 10.11 3.52 17.68
CA PRO A 42 9.41 2.23 17.64
C PRO A 42 8.18 2.17 18.56
N GLN A 43 7.43 3.27 18.72
CA GLN A 43 6.23 3.25 19.60
C GLN A 43 5.02 2.59 18.93
N ILE A 44 5.03 2.41 17.61
CA ILE A 44 3.91 1.86 16.83
C ILE A 44 4.42 0.71 15.96
N GLU A 45 3.83 -0.47 16.14
CA GLU A 45 3.96 -1.60 15.24
C GLU A 45 2.85 -1.52 14.20
N TYR A 46 3.20 -1.21 12.95
CA TYR A 46 2.22 -0.92 11.91
C TYR A 46 1.38 -2.14 11.51
N SER A 47 1.94 -3.36 11.56
CA SER A 47 1.16 -4.58 11.32
C SER A 47 0.07 -4.78 12.37
N ALA A 48 0.41 -4.60 13.65
CA ALA A 48 -0.55 -4.68 14.76
C ALA A 48 -1.62 -3.59 14.65
N TRP A 49 -1.23 -2.36 14.29
CA TRP A 49 -2.17 -1.28 14.04
C TRP A 49 -3.11 -1.58 12.87
N ASN A 50 -2.58 -2.07 11.74
CA ASN A 50 -3.38 -2.42 10.56
C ASN A 50 -4.41 -3.52 10.87
N GLN A 51 -4.02 -4.56 11.61
CA GLN A 51 -4.94 -5.62 12.06
C GLN A 51 -6.04 -5.06 12.97
N ALA A 52 -5.67 -4.23 13.95
CA ALA A 52 -6.64 -3.58 14.85
C ALA A 52 -7.58 -2.63 14.11
N ALA A 53 -7.08 -1.97 13.06
CA ALA A 53 -7.82 -1.11 12.14
C ALA A 53 -8.70 -1.89 11.13
N GLY A 54 -8.74 -3.23 11.23
CA GLY A 54 -9.55 -4.09 10.38
C GLY A 54 -9.08 -4.16 8.94
N GLU A 55 -7.77 -4.00 8.72
CA GLU A 55 -7.07 -4.16 7.44
C GLU A 55 -7.79 -3.45 6.29
N THR A 56 -8.26 -4.18 5.30
CA THR A 56 -8.98 -3.63 4.14
C THR A 56 -10.50 -3.68 4.28
N ASP A 57 -11.01 -4.46 5.23
CA ASP A 57 -12.40 -4.90 5.25
C ASP A 57 -13.33 -4.04 6.11
N ARG A 58 -12.79 -3.24 7.04
CA ARG A 58 -13.60 -2.50 8.01
C ARG A 58 -13.30 -1.01 8.01
N PRO A 59 -14.31 -0.14 8.19
CA PRO A 59 -14.08 1.29 8.36
C PRO A 59 -13.28 1.57 9.64
N LEU A 60 -12.55 2.69 9.65
CA LEU A 60 -11.92 3.20 10.87
C LEU A 60 -13.00 3.80 11.78
N VAL A 61 -13.03 3.38 13.04
CA VAL A 61 -13.98 3.89 14.05
C VAL A 61 -13.26 4.70 15.13
N PRO A 62 -13.85 5.82 15.62
CA PRO A 62 -15.11 6.41 15.16
C PRO A 62 -14.97 7.10 13.79
N GLN A 63 -15.96 6.92 12.93
CA GLN A 63 -16.00 7.64 11.65
C GLN A 63 -16.27 9.12 11.91
N ARG A 64 -15.50 9.98 11.27
CA ARG A 64 -15.77 11.42 11.24
C ARG A 64 -16.39 11.72 9.88
N SER A 65 -17.65 12.14 9.84
CA SER A 65 -18.27 12.58 8.61
C SER A 65 -17.91 14.05 8.32
N ASN A 66 -17.98 14.45 7.05
CA ASN A 66 -17.93 15.84 6.58
C ASN A 66 -16.54 16.51 6.60
N PHE A 67 -15.49 15.78 6.26
CA PHE A 67 -14.21 16.39 5.91
C PHE A 67 -13.82 16.05 4.47
N SER A 68 -13.33 17.06 3.75
CA SER A 68 -12.82 16.92 2.39
C SER A 68 -11.34 17.25 2.39
N ILE A 69 -10.50 16.37 1.85
CA ILE A 69 -9.05 16.52 1.85
C ILE A 69 -8.50 16.30 0.43
N PRO A 70 -7.93 17.34 -0.20
CA PRO A 70 -7.12 17.15 -1.40
C PRO A 70 -5.71 16.67 -1.02
N LEU A 71 -5.21 15.69 -1.77
CA LEU A 71 -3.86 15.16 -1.68
C LEU A 71 -3.14 15.41 -3.00
N VAL A 72 -1.91 15.90 -2.93
CA VAL A 72 -1.08 16.20 -4.10
C VAL A 72 0.04 15.16 -4.21
N GLY A 73 0.07 14.44 -5.32
CA GLY A 73 0.94 13.30 -5.61
C GLY A 73 0.23 11.96 -5.41
N GLY A 74 0.38 11.05 -6.36
CA GLY A 74 -0.18 9.70 -6.43
C GLY A 74 0.80 8.58 -6.09
N GLY A 75 1.88 8.90 -5.36
CA GLY A 75 2.80 7.92 -4.81
C GLY A 75 2.20 7.08 -3.67
N ILE A 76 2.87 5.98 -3.30
CA ILE A 76 2.38 5.00 -2.33
C ILE A 76 1.94 5.62 -0.99
N THR A 77 2.66 6.64 -0.49
CA THR A 77 2.29 7.35 0.74
C THR A 77 0.88 7.93 0.69
N ASN A 78 0.55 8.66 -0.38
CA ASN A 78 -0.75 9.30 -0.50
C ASN A 78 -1.85 8.31 -0.90
N VAL A 79 -1.51 7.24 -1.60
CA VAL A 79 -2.46 6.14 -1.86
C VAL A 79 -2.90 5.48 -0.56
N VAL A 80 -1.94 5.15 0.31
CA VAL A 80 -2.22 4.55 1.64
C VAL A 80 -2.94 5.55 2.57
N LEU A 81 -2.56 6.82 2.54
CA LEU A 81 -3.25 7.86 3.30
C LEU A 81 -4.69 8.05 2.82
N ALA A 82 -4.91 8.19 1.52
CA ALA A 82 -6.24 8.31 0.92
C ALA A 82 -7.14 7.14 1.32
N PHE A 83 -6.59 5.92 1.24
CA PHE A 83 -7.27 4.70 1.65
C PHE A 83 -7.76 4.79 3.10
N ASN A 84 -6.88 5.17 4.04
CA ASN A 84 -7.24 5.27 5.45
C ASN A 84 -8.21 6.44 5.73
N LEU A 85 -8.06 7.58 5.05
CA LEU A 85 -8.99 8.71 5.19
C LEU A 85 -10.39 8.37 4.68
N VAL A 86 -10.50 7.63 3.57
CA VAL A 86 -11.78 7.11 3.06
C VAL A 86 -12.38 6.11 4.06
N LYS A 87 -11.58 5.19 4.61
CA LYS A 87 -12.04 4.28 5.68
C LYS A 87 -12.59 5.02 6.90
N ALA A 88 -12.03 6.19 7.22
CA ALA A 88 -12.49 7.05 8.32
C ALA A 88 -13.76 7.88 7.99
N GLY A 89 -14.28 7.80 6.75
CA GLY A 89 -15.47 8.52 6.30
C GLY A 89 -15.19 9.84 5.57
N GLY A 90 -13.94 10.08 5.16
CA GLY A 90 -13.53 11.29 4.44
C GLY A 90 -13.86 11.28 2.96
N ASP A 91 -14.10 12.48 2.41
CA ASP A 91 -14.09 12.74 0.97
C ASP A 91 -12.65 13.13 0.55
N VAL A 92 -12.02 12.34 -0.33
CA VAL A 92 -10.59 12.49 -0.63
C VAL A 92 -10.40 12.65 -2.13
N GLY A 93 -9.85 13.80 -2.52
CA GLY A 93 -9.38 14.04 -3.88
C GLY A 93 -7.89 13.77 -3.96
N LEU A 94 -7.44 12.97 -4.92
CA LEU A 94 -6.02 12.74 -5.18
C LEU A 94 -5.64 13.33 -6.54
N ILE A 95 -4.64 14.20 -6.54
CA ILE A 95 -4.18 14.96 -7.71
C ILE A 95 -2.76 14.49 -8.04
N GLU A 96 -2.60 13.80 -9.15
CA GLU A 96 -1.30 13.34 -9.65
C GLU A 96 -0.87 14.18 -10.84
N ALA A 97 0.42 14.51 -10.91
CA ALA A 97 0.97 15.36 -11.96
C ALA A 97 1.17 14.61 -13.29
N THR A 98 1.33 13.29 -13.21
CA THR A 98 1.56 12.41 -14.35
C THR A 98 0.32 11.59 -14.70
N ASP A 99 0.37 10.86 -15.81
CA ASP A 99 -0.70 9.96 -16.24
C ASP A 99 -0.72 8.63 -15.46
N ASP A 100 0.29 8.39 -14.62
CA ASP A 100 0.51 7.14 -13.90
C ASP A 100 0.50 7.33 -12.39
N MET A 101 -0.07 6.34 -11.70
CA MET A 101 -0.03 6.23 -10.24
C MET A 101 1.23 5.50 -9.76
N GLY A 102 1.56 5.62 -8.48
CA GLY A 102 2.63 4.85 -7.82
C GLY A 102 3.91 5.64 -7.55
N GLY A 103 4.15 6.73 -8.28
CA GLY A 103 5.34 7.56 -8.10
C GLY A 103 6.62 6.79 -8.40
N CYS A 104 7.48 6.62 -7.39
CA CYS A 104 8.72 5.82 -7.52
C CYS A 104 8.46 4.31 -7.59
N LEU A 105 7.33 3.83 -7.08
CA LEU A 105 6.91 2.44 -7.25
C LEU A 105 6.40 2.25 -8.68
N ARG A 106 7.34 2.14 -9.62
CA ARG A 106 7.08 2.13 -11.05
C ARG A 106 7.64 0.87 -11.70
N THR A 107 6.75 0.18 -12.40
CA THR A 107 7.05 -1.01 -13.18
C THR A 107 6.81 -0.70 -14.66
N ILE A 108 7.79 -0.99 -15.52
CA ILE A 108 7.64 -0.88 -16.98
C ILE A 108 7.50 -2.28 -17.56
N GLN A 109 6.40 -2.53 -18.28
CA GLN A 109 6.22 -3.77 -19.01
C GLN A 109 7.01 -3.71 -20.33
N THR A 110 7.73 -4.78 -20.65
CA THR A 110 8.44 -4.88 -21.93
C THR A 110 7.44 -5.03 -23.09
N PRO A 111 7.84 -4.69 -24.34
CA PRO A 111 6.95 -4.76 -25.49
C PRO A 111 6.36 -6.15 -25.78
N ASP A 112 7.02 -7.22 -25.31
CA ASP A 112 6.53 -8.60 -25.43
C ASP A 112 5.39 -8.93 -24.45
N GLY A 113 5.09 -8.05 -23.50
CA GLY A 113 4.06 -8.21 -22.49
C GLY A 113 4.39 -9.25 -21.41
N VAL A 114 5.55 -9.90 -21.47
CA VAL A 114 5.91 -11.02 -20.59
C VAL A 114 6.85 -10.59 -19.48
N LYS A 115 7.78 -9.67 -19.76
CA LYS A 115 8.75 -9.22 -18.77
C LYS A 115 8.37 -7.86 -18.22
N ILE A 116 8.88 -7.59 -17.03
CA ILE A 116 8.74 -6.32 -16.36
C ILE A 116 10.13 -5.82 -15.94
N SER A 117 10.27 -4.52 -15.88
CA SER A 117 11.43 -3.82 -15.33
C SER A 117 10.97 -2.95 -14.18
N GLU A 118 11.42 -3.27 -12.97
CA GLU A 118 11.20 -2.40 -11.82
C GLU A 118 12.15 -1.21 -11.92
N MET A 119 11.59 -0.01 -12.02
CA MET A 119 12.33 1.23 -12.21
C MET A 119 12.62 1.95 -10.89
N GLY A 120 12.02 1.51 -9.79
CA GLY A 120 12.29 1.96 -8.42
C GLY A 120 12.46 0.77 -7.49
N GLU A 121 11.49 0.60 -6.59
CA GLU A 121 11.52 -0.42 -5.55
C GLU A 121 11.40 -1.84 -6.13
N MET A 122 12.41 -2.67 -5.86
CA MET A 122 12.53 -4.02 -6.42
C MET A 122 12.62 -5.12 -5.35
N ARG A 123 12.92 -4.77 -4.09
CA ARG A 123 13.18 -5.73 -3.02
C ARG A 123 12.48 -5.30 -1.75
N PHE A 124 11.64 -6.18 -1.22
CA PHE A 124 10.89 -5.97 0.00
C PHE A 124 11.39 -6.95 1.07
N PRO A 125 11.89 -6.47 2.23
CA PRO A 125 12.33 -7.35 3.30
C PRO A 125 11.13 -8.13 3.88
N LEU A 126 11.37 -9.39 4.28
CA LEU A 126 10.33 -10.27 4.82
C LEU A 126 9.80 -9.83 6.19
N SER A 127 10.57 -9.03 6.92
CA SER A 127 10.12 -8.37 8.14
C SER A 127 9.14 -7.26 7.75
N GLY A 128 7.85 -7.60 7.69
CA GLY A 128 6.76 -6.73 7.23
C GLY A 128 6.56 -5.43 8.01
N ASP A 129 7.25 -5.27 9.14
CA ASP A 129 7.24 -4.03 9.93
C ASP A 129 8.40 -3.06 9.60
N LEU A 130 9.41 -3.48 8.80
CA LEU A 130 10.66 -2.74 8.62
C LEU A 130 10.69 -1.77 7.42
N LEU A 131 9.61 -1.04 7.20
CA LEU A 131 9.69 0.19 6.42
C LEU A 131 9.35 1.43 7.25
N TYR A 132 9.65 1.40 8.56
CA TYR A 132 10.06 2.54 9.39
C TYR A 132 10.94 2.06 10.55
#